data_AF-A0A4Z0LWE3-F1
#
_entry.id   AF-A0A4Z0LWE3-F1
#
_cell.length_a   1.000
_cell.length_b   1.000
_cell.length_c   1.000
_cell.angle_alpha   90.00
_cell.angle_beta   90.00
_cell.angle_gamma   90.00
#
_symmetry.space_group_name_H-M   'P 1'
#
loop_
_entity.id
_entity.type
_entity.pdbx_description
1 polymer ?
#
loop_
_entity_poly.entity_id
_entity_poly.type
_entity_poly.pdbx_seq_one_letter_code
_entity_poly.pdbx_strand_id
1 'polypeptide(L)'
;MTRALLGAGAALLAVLLHGCGSSPESGSASNNSALQRLDAGTCPNSIIDHRGRDASGAYRYGSATGTAATGSLRQRELDNCAAALARGDTAALQTLVAYYRGTGEQRALAATMATYIENGEDREALGRSATYLYQAYASGELGVPRDPALAFRFLGIAVNNGSDALRLLYAQELLQRGLYDDALRYLQAAAADSAPPEQQCDALLDLGYLYFGASERHENWNLGYYYWQSGLALAHSPRWGSCAEDNFVYGERYARETQRLKFVQARVEAMSSAQRQVIDQARDDPARGAGFVAQLSFVRPANAPSAPVAAANGSPPSSAAATLAGSTPRWRALTAPVCDLRGSATPLAWSDLFERNAGAIWTLDSRNGSSATQGSAVAVAPRQLITNCHLIKHPQNIQLLRVGQSLTARLLAADTAGDRCILSVERDLPVYVWASRSERLLKVGEDVAAIGNPKGLETSLSRGIVAQKRARDGLQLIQTDAAISSGSSGGGLFDRAGNLVGITTFTISEGQSLNFAIAIDEFCR
;
A
#
# COMPACT_ATOMS: atom_id res chain seq x y z
N MET A 1 -12.88 17.87 -24.35
CA MET A 1 -12.62 17.60 -25.78
C MET A 1 -12.56 16.10 -26.00
N THR A 2 -13.24 15.64 -27.04
CA THR A 2 -13.97 14.36 -27.12
C THR A 2 -13.23 13.32 -27.97
N ARG A 3 -11.90 13.25 -27.92
CA ARG A 3 -11.09 12.36 -28.77
C ARG A 3 -9.86 11.82 -28.05
N ALA A 4 -10.04 10.85 -27.15
CA ALA A 4 -8.92 10.02 -26.66
C ALA A 4 -9.35 8.64 -26.12
N LEU A 5 -10.58 8.17 -26.36
CA LEU A 5 -11.08 6.87 -25.89
C LEU A 5 -11.12 5.76 -26.97
N LEU A 6 -10.66 6.04 -28.19
CA LEU A 6 -10.80 5.12 -29.33
C LEU A 6 -9.53 4.31 -29.67
N GLY A 7 -8.45 4.44 -28.89
CA GLY A 7 -7.16 3.81 -29.22
C GLY A 7 -6.95 2.39 -28.67
N ALA A 8 -7.50 2.07 -27.50
CA ALA A 8 -7.32 0.77 -26.84
C ALA A 8 -8.58 -0.14 -26.91
N GLY A 9 -9.74 0.41 -27.25
CA GLY A 9 -11.00 -0.33 -27.34
C GLY A 9 -11.12 -1.26 -28.56
N ALA A 10 -10.32 -1.04 -29.61
CA ALA A 10 -10.43 -1.82 -30.85
C ALA A 10 -9.78 -3.22 -30.76
N ALA A 11 -8.84 -3.44 -29.83
CA ALA A 11 -8.23 -4.75 -29.62
C ALA A 11 -9.02 -5.62 -28.61
N LEU A 12 -9.87 -5.01 -27.78
CA LEU A 12 -10.76 -5.72 -26.85
C LEU A 12 -12.13 -6.08 -27.44
N LEU A 13 -12.41 -5.70 -28.69
CA LEU A 13 -13.62 -6.12 -29.39
C LEU A 13 -13.62 -7.63 -29.74
N ALA A 14 -12.47 -8.31 -29.62
CA ALA A 14 -12.26 -9.65 -30.17
C ALA A 14 -12.16 -10.80 -29.15
N VAL A 15 -12.23 -10.57 -27.83
CA VAL A 15 -11.92 -11.65 -26.85
C VAL A 15 -13.05 -12.06 -25.89
N LEU A 16 -14.14 -11.32 -25.70
CA LEU A 16 -15.03 -11.62 -24.55
C LEU A 16 -16.31 -12.44 -24.81
N LEU A 17 -16.49 -13.09 -25.96
CA LEU A 17 -17.66 -13.96 -26.18
C LEU A 17 -17.34 -15.17 -27.06
N HIS A 18 -16.45 -16.05 -26.59
CA HIS A 18 -16.36 -17.41 -27.13
C HIS A 18 -16.49 -18.44 -26.00
N GLY A 19 -17.63 -19.14 -26.01
CA GLY A 19 -17.69 -20.57 -25.76
C GLY A 19 -17.68 -21.05 -24.31
N CYS A 20 -18.83 -20.96 -23.64
CA CYS A 20 -19.25 -22.06 -22.75
C CYS A 20 -20.55 -22.64 -23.31
N GLY A 21 -20.39 -23.49 -24.32
CA GLY A 21 -21.40 -24.47 -24.69
C GLY A 21 -21.18 -25.72 -23.85
N SER A 22 -22.02 -25.95 -22.85
CA SER A 22 -22.26 -27.28 -22.31
C SER A 22 -23.75 -27.40 -21.96
N SER A 23 -24.41 -28.13 -22.84
CA SER A 23 -25.81 -28.56 -22.98
C SER A 23 -26.71 -28.62 -21.75
N PRO A 24 -28.02 -28.36 -21.95
CA PRO A 24 -29.08 -29.14 -21.31
C PRO A 24 -30.03 -29.77 -22.35
N GLU A 25 -30.25 -31.08 -22.17
CA GLU A 25 -31.37 -31.90 -22.69
C GLU A 25 -31.86 -31.65 -24.13
N SER A 26 -31.24 -32.35 -25.08
CA SER A 26 -31.83 -32.62 -26.40
C SER A 26 -32.88 -33.73 -26.29
N GLY A 27 -34.07 -33.42 -25.77
CA GLY A 27 -35.23 -34.31 -25.82
C GLY A 27 -36.25 -33.80 -26.85
N SER A 28 -36.52 -34.57 -27.89
CA SER A 28 -37.58 -34.29 -28.86
C SER A 28 -38.95 -34.38 -28.17
N ALA A 29 -39.38 -33.25 -27.61
CA ALA A 29 -40.65 -33.12 -26.93
C ALA A 29 -41.80 -33.16 -27.95
N SER A 30 -42.83 -33.96 -27.71
CA SER A 30 -44.05 -33.89 -28.50
C SER A 30 -44.66 -32.49 -28.41
N ASN A 31 -45.36 -32.03 -29.47
CA ASN A 31 -46.01 -30.70 -29.49
C ASN A 31 -46.84 -30.42 -28.21
N ASN A 32 -47.51 -31.44 -27.67
CA ASN A 32 -48.31 -31.33 -26.44
C ASN A 32 -47.43 -31.06 -25.20
N SER A 33 -46.29 -31.73 -25.07
CA SER A 33 -45.38 -31.51 -23.95
C SER A 33 -44.64 -30.17 -24.01
N ALA A 34 -44.43 -29.61 -25.20
CA ALA A 34 -43.91 -28.26 -25.38
C ALA A 34 -44.94 -27.20 -24.94
N LEU A 35 -46.19 -27.35 -25.38
CA LEU A 35 -47.30 -26.47 -24.99
C LEU A 35 -47.59 -26.55 -23.48
N GLN A 36 -47.62 -27.75 -22.89
CA GLN A 36 -47.81 -27.91 -21.45
C GLN A 36 -46.73 -27.21 -20.62
N ARG A 37 -45.45 -27.29 -21.04
CA ARG A 37 -44.35 -26.58 -20.36
C ARG A 37 -44.44 -25.07 -20.54
N LEU A 38 -44.87 -24.61 -21.72
CA LEU A 38 -45.13 -23.19 -21.97
C LEU A 38 -46.26 -22.67 -21.06
N ASP A 39 -47.36 -23.40 -20.97
CA ASP A 39 -48.51 -23.03 -20.13
C ASP A 39 -48.20 -23.14 -18.62
N ALA A 40 -47.20 -23.93 -18.24
CA ALA A 40 -46.67 -24.00 -16.87
C ALA A 40 -45.77 -22.81 -16.48
N GLY A 41 -45.49 -21.88 -17.41
CA GLY A 41 -44.67 -20.70 -17.14
C GLY A 41 -43.16 -20.94 -17.24
N THR A 42 -42.72 -22.06 -17.81
CA THR A 42 -41.30 -22.41 -17.92
C THR A 42 -40.62 -21.63 -19.04
N CYS A 43 -39.42 -21.10 -18.76
CA CYS A 43 -38.57 -20.51 -19.80
C CYS A 43 -37.96 -21.62 -20.67
N PRO A 44 -38.17 -21.62 -22.00
CA PRO A 44 -37.52 -22.57 -22.89
C PRO A 44 -36.02 -22.31 -23.04
N ASN A 45 -35.24 -23.32 -23.47
CA ASN A 45 -33.81 -23.15 -23.79
C ASN A 45 -33.57 -22.25 -25.03
N SER A 46 -34.55 -22.11 -25.91
CA SER A 46 -34.48 -21.30 -27.14
C SER A 46 -35.86 -20.74 -27.52
N ILE A 47 -35.88 -19.53 -28.07
CA ILE A 47 -37.10 -18.84 -28.54
C ILE A 47 -37.28 -19.08 -30.04
N ILE A 48 -38.52 -19.26 -30.49
CA ILE A 48 -38.82 -19.54 -31.90
C ILE A 48 -38.76 -18.30 -32.80
N ASP A 49 -38.37 -18.47 -34.06
CA ASP A 49 -38.40 -17.45 -35.12
C ASP A 49 -39.81 -17.27 -35.73
N HIS A 50 -39.95 -16.45 -36.79
CA HIS A 50 -41.25 -16.16 -37.44
C HIS A 50 -41.82 -17.34 -38.23
N ARG A 51 -41.01 -18.39 -38.36
CA ARG A 51 -41.35 -19.65 -38.99
C ARG A 51 -41.49 -20.77 -37.96
N GLY A 52 -41.46 -20.45 -36.65
CA GLY A 52 -41.62 -21.43 -35.57
C GLY A 52 -40.38 -22.30 -35.32
N ARG A 53 -39.23 -21.93 -35.86
CA ARG A 53 -37.97 -22.67 -35.70
C ARG A 53 -37.12 -22.10 -34.59
N ASP A 54 -36.49 -22.98 -33.82
CA ASP A 54 -35.51 -22.58 -32.81
C ASP A 54 -34.10 -22.40 -33.38
N ALA A 55 -33.14 -22.12 -32.50
CA ALA A 55 -31.73 -21.90 -32.85
C ALA A 55 -31.05 -23.11 -33.52
N SER A 56 -31.60 -24.33 -33.39
CA SER A 56 -31.12 -25.53 -34.09
C SER A 56 -31.77 -25.74 -35.46
N GLY A 57 -32.72 -24.88 -35.84
CA GLY A 57 -33.53 -25.01 -37.05
C GLY A 57 -34.70 -25.99 -36.91
N ALA A 58 -34.92 -26.55 -35.72
CA ALA A 58 -36.01 -27.49 -35.45
C ALA A 58 -37.33 -26.75 -35.15
N TYR A 59 -38.45 -27.31 -35.61
CA TYR A 59 -39.77 -26.82 -35.23
C TYR A 59 -40.10 -27.29 -33.80
N ARG A 60 -40.33 -26.34 -32.89
CA ARG A 60 -40.73 -26.65 -31.50
C ARG A 60 -42.23 -26.88 -31.33
N TYR A 61 -43.00 -26.22 -32.17
CA TYR A 61 -44.46 -26.33 -32.24
C TYR A 61 -44.82 -26.82 -33.64
N GLY A 62 -45.92 -27.56 -33.76
CA GLY A 62 -46.32 -28.21 -35.01
C GLY A 62 -46.30 -27.26 -36.21
N SER A 63 -45.93 -27.81 -37.37
CA SER A 63 -45.62 -27.10 -38.63
C SER A 63 -46.77 -26.32 -39.29
N ALA A 64 -47.91 -26.16 -38.63
CA ALA A 64 -49.16 -25.65 -39.21
C ALA A 64 -49.74 -24.42 -38.49
N THR A 65 -48.92 -23.60 -37.85
CA THR A 65 -49.41 -22.35 -37.23
C THR A 65 -49.16 -21.17 -38.18
N GLY A 66 -50.23 -20.45 -38.54
CA GLY A 66 -50.12 -19.20 -39.30
C GLY A 66 -49.30 -18.14 -38.54
N THR A 67 -48.78 -17.14 -39.25
CA THR A 67 -47.86 -16.11 -38.69
C THR A 67 -48.33 -15.46 -37.39
N ALA A 68 -49.65 -15.21 -37.25
CA ALA A 68 -50.24 -14.66 -36.04
C ALA A 68 -50.14 -15.61 -34.82
N ALA A 69 -50.36 -16.92 -35.03
CA ALA A 69 -50.25 -17.92 -33.98
C ALA A 69 -48.79 -18.11 -33.54
N THR A 70 -47.85 -18.12 -34.49
CA THR A 70 -46.41 -18.17 -34.18
C THR A 70 -45.95 -16.95 -33.37
N GLY A 71 -46.46 -15.75 -33.69
CA GLY A 71 -46.22 -14.54 -32.90
C GLY A 71 -46.70 -14.68 -31.46
N SER A 72 -47.91 -15.22 -31.24
CA SER A 72 -48.46 -15.44 -29.90
C SER A 72 -47.68 -16.45 -29.06
N LEU A 73 -47.13 -17.49 -29.70
CA LEU A 73 -46.31 -18.49 -29.02
C LEU A 73 -44.97 -17.90 -28.61
N ARG A 74 -44.30 -17.18 -29.52
CA ARG A 74 -43.07 -16.47 -29.21
C ARG A 74 -43.25 -15.49 -28.06
N GLN A 75 -44.33 -14.71 -28.07
CA GLN A 75 -44.56 -13.73 -27.01
C GLN A 75 -44.69 -14.42 -25.64
N ARG A 76 -45.42 -15.53 -25.56
CA ARG A 76 -45.50 -16.32 -24.32
C ARG A 76 -44.15 -16.90 -23.88
N GLU A 77 -43.31 -17.36 -24.81
CA GLU A 77 -41.94 -17.80 -24.49
C GLU A 77 -41.12 -16.66 -23.86
N LEU A 78 -41.21 -15.45 -24.44
CA LEU A 78 -40.55 -14.26 -23.92
C LEU A 78 -41.07 -13.89 -22.52
N ASP A 79 -42.38 -13.92 -22.32
CA ASP A 79 -43.02 -13.58 -21.04
C ASP A 79 -42.60 -14.56 -19.94
N ASN A 80 -42.56 -15.87 -20.23
CA ASN A 80 -42.10 -16.89 -19.29
C ASN A 80 -40.64 -16.70 -18.92
N CYS A 81 -39.78 -16.43 -19.90
CA CYS A 81 -38.36 -16.17 -19.64
C CYS A 81 -38.16 -14.88 -18.86
N ALA A 82 -38.91 -13.82 -19.13
CA ALA A 82 -38.86 -12.58 -18.36
C ALA A 82 -39.28 -12.82 -16.90
N ALA A 83 -40.33 -13.60 -16.67
CA ALA A 83 -40.78 -13.97 -15.33
C ALA A 83 -39.74 -14.82 -14.57
N ALA A 84 -39.08 -15.77 -15.24
CA ALA A 84 -38.00 -16.55 -14.66
C ALA A 84 -36.76 -15.70 -14.35
N LEU A 85 -36.40 -14.80 -15.25
CA LEU A 85 -35.31 -13.84 -15.07
C LEU A 85 -35.53 -12.93 -13.86
N ALA A 86 -36.76 -12.47 -13.64
CA ALA A 86 -37.13 -11.68 -12.48
C ALA A 86 -36.96 -12.44 -11.14
N ARG A 87 -36.74 -13.76 -11.18
CA ARG A 87 -36.39 -14.59 -10.03
C ARG A 87 -34.90 -14.96 -9.97
N GLY A 88 -34.06 -14.35 -10.82
CA GLY A 88 -32.61 -14.60 -10.86
C GLY A 88 -32.17 -15.82 -11.68
N ASP A 89 -33.04 -16.39 -12.53
CA ASP A 89 -32.74 -17.59 -13.31
C ASP A 89 -31.69 -17.32 -14.41
N THR A 90 -30.50 -17.92 -14.25
CA THR A 90 -29.37 -17.79 -15.19
C THR A 90 -29.62 -18.48 -16.53
N ALA A 91 -30.41 -19.56 -16.58
CA ALA A 91 -30.76 -20.21 -17.85
C ALA A 91 -31.69 -19.30 -18.67
N ALA A 92 -32.65 -18.66 -18.00
CA ALA A 92 -33.51 -17.66 -18.65
C ALA A 92 -32.72 -16.46 -19.19
N LEU A 93 -31.72 -15.99 -18.43
CA LEU A 93 -30.78 -14.96 -18.91
C LEU A 93 -30.09 -15.40 -20.21
N GLN A 94 -29.52 -16.61 -20.26
CA GLN A 94 -28.81 -17.11 -21.44
C GLN A 94 -29.71 -17.16 -22.67
N THR A 95 -30.94 -17.66 -22.54
CA THR A 95 -31.90 -17.73 -23.63
C THR A 95 -32.27 -16.35 -24.17
N LEU A 96 -32.61 -15.40 -23.28
CA LEU A 96 -32.98 -14.04 -23.69
C LEU A 96 -31.81 -13.28 -24.31
N VAL A 97 -30.59 -13.44 -23.77
CA VAL A 97 -29.37 -12.83 -24.33
C VAL A 97 -29.10 -13.35 -25.73
N ALA A 98 -29.21 -14.66 -25.96
CA ALA A 98 -29.03 -15.25 -27.28
C ALA A 98 -30.06 -14.73 -28.29
N TYR A 99 -31.32 -14.66 -27.88
CA TYR A 99 -32.42 -14.18 -28.73
C TYR A 99 -32.24 -12.72 -29.14
N TYR A 100 -32.12 -11.80 -28.18
CA TYR A 100 -32.05 -10.36 -28.48
C TYR A 100 -30.75 -9.97 -29.19
N ARG A 101 -29.65 -10.69 -28.96
CA ARG A 101 -28.43 -10.53 -29.76
C ARG A 101 -28.66 -10.97 -31.21
N GLY A 102 -29.33 -12.10 -31.42
CA GLY A 102 -29.62 -12.65 -32.75
C GLY A 102 -30.60 -11.79 -33.56
N THR A 103 -31.56 -11.14 -32.92
CA THR A 103 -32.52 -10.24 -33.59
C THR A 103 -32.03 -8.80 -33.71
N GLY A 104 -30.92 -8.45 -33.06
CA GLY A 104 -30.41 -7.07 -33.03
C GLY A 104 -31.20 -6.12 -32.13
N GLU A 105 -32.05 -6.64 -31.24
CA GLU A 105 -32.86 -5.86 -30.30
C GLU A 105 -32.07 -5.44 -29.06
N GLN A 106 -31.08 -4.57 -29.27
CA GLN A 106 -30.10 -4.24 -28.24
C GLN A 106 -30.71 -3.54 -27.00
N ARG A 107 -31.78 -2.75 -27.16
CA ARG A 107 -32.48 -2.15 -26.01
C ARG A 107 -33.09 -3.20 -25.10
N ALA A 108 -33.69 -4.25 -25.67
CA ALA A 108 -34.25 -5.35 -24.92
C ALA A 108 -33.16 -6.21 -24.28
N LEU A 109 -32.02 -6.37 -24.95
CA LEU A 109 -30.83 -7.02 -24.39
C LEU A 109 -30.29 -6.26 -23.15
N ALA A 110 -30.15 -4.94 -23.23
CA ALA A 110 -29.75 -4.12 -22.10
C ALA A 110 -30.74 -4.21 -20.93
N ALA A 111 -32.05 -4.13 -21.22
CA ALA A 111 -33.08 -4.29 -20.19
C ALA A 111 -33.00 -5.68 -19.51
N THR A 112 -32.82 -6.74 -20.30
CA THR A 112 -32.64 -8.13 -19.79
C THR A 112 -31.47 -8.22 -18.81
N MET A 113 -30.30 -7.69 -19.19
CA MET A 113 -29.13 -7.73 -18.31
C MET A 113 -29.30 -6.90 -17.05
N ALA A 114 -29.99 -5.75 -17.13
CA ALA A 114 -30.27 -4.90 -15.98
C ALA A 114 -31.19 -5.62 -14.97
N THR A 115 -32.26 -6.26 -15.45
CA THR A 115 -33.15 -7.08 -14.61
C THR A 115 -32.40 -8.20 -13.90
N TYR A 116 -31.47 -8.86 -14.59
CA TYR A 116 -30.68 -9.92 -13.98
C TYR A 116 -29.76 -9.39 -12.88
N ILE A 117 -29.14 -8.22 -13.06
CA ILE A 117 -28.28 -7.62 -12.02
C ILE A 117 -29.03 -7.35 -10.71
N GLU A 118 -30.33 -7.09 -10.79
CA GLU A 118 -31.15 -6.80 -9.60
C GLU A 118 -31.54 -8.07 -8.83
N ASN A 119 -31.60 -9.22 -9.49
CA ASN A 119 -32.20 -10.44 -8.93
C ASN A 119 -31.29 -11.68 -8.96
N GLY A 120 -30.19 -11.64 -9.73
CA GLY A 120 -29.30 -12.78 -9.95
C GLY A 120 -28.21 -12.89 -8.90
N GLU A 121 -27.71 -14.12 -8.70
CA GLU A 121 -26.69 -14.44 -7.70
C GLU A 121 -25.40 -15.03 -8.31
N ASP A 122 -25.44 -15.49 -9.57
CA ASP A 122 -24.28 -16.07 -10.24
C ASP A 122 -23.24 -14.97 -10.54
N ARG A 123 -22.10 -15.03 -9.85
CA ARG A 123 -21.07 -13.98 -9.93
C ARG A 123 -20.56 -13.79 -11.35
N GLU A 124 -20.37 -14.85 -12.12
CA GLU A 124 -19.83 -14.75 -13.47
C GLU A 124 -20.84 -14.08 -14.41
N ALA A 125 -22.12 -14.46 -14.34
CA ALA A 125 -23.19 -13.84 -15.10
C ALA A 125 -23.42 -12.38 -14.70
N LEU A 126 -23.33 -12.04 -13.42
CA LEU A 126 -23.36 -10.66 -12.93
C LEU A 126 -22.21 -9.84 -13.52
N GLY A 127 -20.97 -10.37 -13.49
CA GLY A 127 -19.79 -9.72 -14.05
C GLY A 127 -19.92 -9.43 -15.55
N ARG A 128 -20.35 -10.43 -16.33
CA ARG A 128 -20.58 -10.27 -17.78
C ARG A 128 -21.70 -9.29 -18.10
N SER A 129 -22.83 -9.37 -17.38
CA SER A 129 -23.98 -8.49 -17.58
C SER A 129 -23.61 -7.04 -17.27
N ALA A 130 -22.91 -6.81 -16.16
CA ALA A 130 -22.46 -5.49 -15.77
C ALA A 130 -21.41 -4.91 -16.73
N THR A 131 -20.51 -5.72 -17.26
CA THR A 131 -19.53 -5.30 -18.29
C THR A 131 -20.21 -4.78 -19.55
N TYR A 132 -21.23 -5.50 -20.05
CA TYR A 132 -22.00 -5.07 -21.22
C TYR A 132 -22.74 -3.75 -20.95
N LEU A 133 -23.40 -3.63 -19.80
CA LEU A 133 -24.14 -2.41 -19.46
C LEU A 133 -23.22 -1.21 -19.24
N TYR A 134 -22.06 -1.41 -18.60
CA TYR A 134 -21.05 -0.37 -18.51
C TYR A 134 -20.71 0.18 -19.90
N GLN A 135 -20.39 -0.69 -20.87
CA GLN A 135 -20.06 -0.27 -22.23
C GLN A 135 -21.23 0.48 -22.90
N ALA A 136 -22.44 -0.06 -22.82
CA ALA A 136 -23.63 0.54 -23.42
C ALA A 136 -23.89 1.97 -22.88
N TYR A 137 -23.87 2.15 -21.56
CA TYR A 137 -24.11 3.45 -20.93
C TYR A 137 -22.91 4.41 -21.05
N ALA A 138 -21.68 3.90 -21.17
CA ALA A 138 -20.48 4.73 -21.32
C ALA A 138 -20.37 5.35 -22.72
N SER A 139 -20.64 4.57 -23.78
CA SER A 139 -20.53 5.01 -25.18
C SER A 139 -21.82 5.62 -25.74
N GLY A 140 -22.97 5.31 -25.15
CA GLY A 140 -24.27 5.66 -25.72
C GLY A 140 -24.59 4.86 -27.00
N GLU A 141 -23.88 3.75 -27.23
CA GLU A 141 -24.12 2.85 -28.34
C GLU A 141 -25.40 2.03 -28.10
N LEU A 142 -25.82 1.27 -29.12
CA LEU A 142 -26.87 0.25 -28.97
C LEU A 142 -28.26 0.82 -28.61
N GLY A 143 -28.48 2.11 -28.85
CA GLY A 143 -29.75 2.79 -28.61
C GLY A 143 -30.04 3.07 -27.13
N VAL A 144 -29.04 2.89 -26.26
CA VAL A 144 -29.07 3.25 -24.85
C VAL A 144 -28.50 4.66 -24.70
N PRO A 145 -29.24 5.61 -24.08
CA PRO A 145 -28.70 6.95 -23.84
C PRO A 145 -27.45 6.89 -22.96
N ARG A 146 -26.43 7.67 -23.32
CA ARG A 146 -25.23 7.79 -22.50
C ARG A 146 -25.61 8.28 -21.09
N ASP A 147 -25.25 7.50 -20.08
CA ASP A 147 -25.49 7.83 -18.67
C ASP A 147 -24.22 7.51 -17.86
N PRO A 148 -23.42 8.54 -17.52
CA PRO A 148 -22.19 8.35 -16.76
C PRO A 148 -22.41 7.80 -15.34
N ALA A 149 -23.56 8.04 -14.72
CA ALA A 149 -23.86 7.56 -13.37
C ALA A 149 -24.18 6.07 -13.38
N LEU A 150 -25.02 5.63 -14.32
CA LEU A 150 -25.30 4.21 -14.52
C LEU A 150 -24.08 3.46 -15.01
N ALA A 151 -23.31 4.03 -15.95
CA ALA A 151 -22.06 3.43 -16.40
C ALA A 151 -21.12 3.16 -15.21
N PHE A 152 -20.93 4.13 -14.32
CA PHE A 152 -20.09 3.96 -13.13
C PHE A 152 -20.64 2.88 -12.17
N ARG A 153 -21.97 2.83 -11.95
CA ARG A 153 -22.61 1.78 -11.14
C ARG A 153 -22.29 0.39 -11.71
N PHE A 154 -22.49 0.19 -13.01
CA PHE A 154 -22.25 -1.10 -13.64
C PHE A 154 -20.76 -1.45 -13.73
N LEU A 155 -19.89 -0.46 -13.89
CA LEU A 155 -18.44 -0.65 -13.80
C LEU A 155 -18.03 -1.25 -12.45
N GLY A 156 -18.55 -0.72 -11.34
CA GLY A 156 -18.29 -1.26 -10.00
C GLY A 156 -18.82 -2.68 -9.80
N ILE A 157 -20.03 -2.98 -10.31
CA ILE A 157 -20.60 -4.33 -10.25
C ILE A 157 -19.75 -5.32 -11.06
N ALA A 158 -19.29 -4.92 -12.24
CA ALA A 158 -18.44 -5.76 -13.09
C ALA A 158 -17.13 -6.14 -12.37
N VAL A 159 -16.44 -5.17 -11.79
CA VAL A 159 -15.17 -5.38 -11.09
C VAL A 159 -15.35 -6.23 -9.84
N ASN A 160 -16.38 -5.98 -9.03
CA ASN A 160 -16.66 -6.77 -7.82
C ASN A 160 -17.06 -8.23 -8.11
N ASN A 161 -17.38 -8.51 -9.37
CA ASN A 161 -17.74 -9.84 -9.86
C ASN A 161 -16.72 -10.41 -10.86
N GLY A 162 -15.45 -10.03 -10.73
CA GLY A 162 -14.33 -10.71 -11.39
C GLY A 162 -13.90 -10.13 -12.74
N SER A 163 -14.39 -8.96 -13.13
CA SER A 163 -13.95 -8.29 -14.37
C SER A 163 -12.64 -7.54 -14.17
N ASP A 164 -11.54 -8.28 -14.04
CA ASP A 164 -10.21 -7.75 -13.74
C ASP A 164 -9.69 -6.74 -14.77
N ALA A 165 -10.06 -6.92 -16.05
CA ALA A 165 -9.70 -6.00 -17.13
C ALA A 165 -10.26 -4.58 -16.93
N LEU A 166 -11.31 -4.42 -16.11
CA LEU A 166 -11.93 -3.12 -15.82
C LEU A 166 -11.46 -2.52 -14.48
N ARG A 167 -10.60 -3.20 -13.74
CA ARG A 167 -10.20 -2.82 -12.38
C ARG A 167 -9.53 -1.45 -12.34
N LEU A 168 -8.53 -1.22 -13.20
CA LEU A 168 -7.81 0.05 -13.27
C LEU A 168 -8.76 1.20 -13.62
N LEU A 169 -9.64 0.98 -14.59
CA LEU A 169 -10.63 1.97 -15.01
C LEU A 169 -11.59 2.35 -13.87
N TYR A 170 -12.06 1.36 -13.10
CA TYR A 170 -12.89 1.62 -11.93
C TYR A 170 -12.14 2.42 -10.86
N ALA A 171 -10.87 2.08 -10.62
CA ALA A 171 -10.02 2.80 -9.68
C ALA A 171 -9.82 4.28 -10.08
N GLN A 172 -9.63 4.55 -11.37
CA GLN A 172 -9.53 5.91 -11.92
C GLN A 172 -10.81 6.72 -11.79
N GLU A 173 -11.97 6.11 -11.98
CA GLU A 173 -13.27 6.76 -11.78
C GLU A 173 -13.52 7.07 -10.30
N LEU A 174 -13.16 6.16 -9.39
CA LEU A 174 -13.21 6.39 -7.95
C LEU A 174 -12.31 7.57 -7.55
N LEU A 175 -11.10 7.63 -8.10
CA LEU A 175 -10.13 8.70 -7.86
C LEU A 175 -10.67 10.06 -8.29
N GLN A 176 -11.27 10.15 -9.49
CA GLN A 176 -11.90 11.39 -10.00
C GLN A 176 -13.08 11.87 -9.14
N ARG A 177 -13.76 10.94 -8.47
CA ARG A 177 -14.90 11.22 -7.58
C ARG A 177 -14.50 11.50 -6.13
N GLY A 178 -13.21 11.48 -5.82
CA GLY A 178 -12.70 11.68 -4.46
C GLY A 178 -12.92 10.49 -3.52
N LEU A 179 -13.25 9.31 -4.05
CA LEU A 179 -13.44 8.07 -3.29
C LEU A 179 -12.09 7.38 -3.09
N TYR A 180 -11.21 8.06 -2.35
CA TYR A 180 -9.78 7.77 -2.31
C TYR A 180 -9.42 6.42 -1.65
N ASP A 181 -10.10 6.01 -0.57
CA ASP A 181 -9.81 4.74 0.10
C ASP A 181 -10.18 3.54 -0.80
N ASP A 182 -11.29 3.66 -1.52
CA ASP A 182 -11.73 2.64 -2.47
C ASP A 182 -10.78 2.59 -3.67
N ALA A 183 -10.43 3.75 -4.22
CA ALA A 183 -9.45 3.85 -5.31
C ALA A 183 -8.11 3.19 -4.92
N LEU A 184 -7.61 3.46 -3.72
CA LEU A 184 -6.35 2.91 -3.21
C LEU A 184 -6.34 1.38 -3.27
N ARG A 185 -7.40 0.71 -2.82
CA ARG A 185 -7.49 -0.77 -2.84
C ARG A 185 -7.37 -1.33 -4.25
N TYR A 186 -8.10 -0.78 -5.21
CA TYR A 186 -8.07 -1.28 -6.59
C TYR A 186 -6.79 -0.91 -7.33
N LEU A 187 -6.21 0.26 -7.04
CA LEU A 187 -4.92 0.68 -7.60
C LEU A 187 -3.78 -0.22 -7.12
N GLN A 188 -3.71 -0.53 -5.81
CA GLN A 188 -2.70 -1.46 -5.28
C GLN A 188 -2.82 -2.85 -5.90
N ALA A 189 -4.05 -3.34 -6.10
CA ALA A 189 -4.29 -4.62 -6.76
C ALA A 189 -3.96 -4.60 -8.27
N ALA A 190 -4.09 -3.45 -8.95
CA ALA A 190 -3.71 -3.29 -10.36
C ALA A 190 -2.20 -3.08 -10.55
N ALA A 191 -1.50 -2.58 -9.52
CA ALA A 191 -0.06 -2.40 -9.51
C ALA A 191 0.74 -3.68 -9.19
N ALA A 192 0.08 -4.81 -8.92
CA ALA A 192 0.74 -6.07 -8.59
C ALA A 192 1.51 -6.66 -9.79
N ASP A 193 2.64 -7.33 -9.52
CA ASP A 193 3.58 -7.91 -10.51
C ASP A 193 2.92 -8.85 -11.53
N SER A 194 1.73 -9.39 -11.25
CA SER A 194 0.98 -10.28 -12.14
C SER A 194 0.12 -9.56 -13.20
N ALA A 195 -0.02 -8.23 -13.13
CA ALA A 195 -0.78 -7.45 -14.10
C ALA A 195 0.02 -7.19 -15.40
N PRO A 196 -0.64 -6.90 -16.54
CA PRO A 196 0.05 -6.45 -17.75
C PRO A 196 0.88 -5.18 -17.47
N PRO A 197 2.09 -5.04 -18.03
CA PRO A 197 2.98 -3.90 -17.76
C PRO A 197 2.33 -2.53 -18.00
N GLU A 198 1.43 -2.43 -18.97
CA GLU A 198 0.69 -1.20 -19.26
C GLU A 198 -0.26 -0.82 -18.11
N GLN A 199 -1.00 -1.81 -17.56
CA GLN A 199 -1.88 -1.59 -16.42
C GLN A 199 -1.09 -1.29 -15.15
N GLN A 200 0.09 -1.89 -15.02
CA GLN A 200 1.01 -1.58 -13.94
C GLN A 200 1.56 -0.15 -14.04
N CYS A 201 2.00 0.35 -15.22
CA CYS A 201 2.45 1.75 -15.33
C CYS A 201 1.35 2.66 -14.81
N ASP A 202 0.14 2.57 -15.38
CA ASP A 202 -0.98 3.45 -15.03
C ASP A 202 -1.36 3.36 -13.55
N ALA A 203 -1.46 2.16 -12.99
CA ALA A 203 -1.81 1.98 -11.58
C ALA A 203 -0.77 2.60 -10.64
N LEU A 204 0.53 2.39 -10.90
CA LEU A 204 1.63 2.96 -10.12
C LEU A 204 1.65 4.48 -10.23
N LEU A 205 1.43 4.98 -11.43
CA LEU A 205 1.34 6.39 -11.74
C LEU A 205 0.17 7.06 -10.97
N ASP A 206 -1.01 6.44 -10.94
CA ASP A 206 -2.17 6.92 -10.18
C ASP A 206 -2.00 6.80 -8.66
N LEU A 207 -1.33 5.75 -8.17
CA LEU A 207 -0.90 5.66 -6.77
C LEU A 207 0.03 6.81 -6.42
N GLY A 208 0.98 7.12 -7.29
CA GLY A 208 1.87 8.26 -7.15
C GLY A 208 1.07 9.54 -6.90
N TYR A 209 0.12 9.84 -7.79
CA TYR A 209 -0.74 11.02 -7.66
C TYR A 209 -1.58 11.04 -6.38
N LEU A 210 -2.18 9.91 -6.01
CA LEU A 210 -2.93 9.77 -4.77
C LEU A 210 -2.06 10.19 -3.57
N TYR A 211 -0.88 9.57 -3.46
CA TYR A 211 0.05 9.76 -2.36
C TYR A 211 0.75 11.14 -2.40
N PHE A 212 0.84 11.80 -3.55
CA PHE A 212 1.33 13.18 -3.64
C PHE A 212 0.34 14.25 -3.14
N GLY A 213 -0.83 13.84 -2.65
CA GLY A 213 -1.78 14.74 -2.00
C GLY A 213 -3.05 14.98 -2.79
N ALA A 214 -3.46 14.03 -3.64
CA ALA A 214 -4.85 14.02 -4.12
C ALA A 214 -5.84 13.80 -2.96
N SER A 215 -5.40 13.17 -1.87
CA SER A 215 -6.14 13.01 -0.62
C SER A 215 -5.24 13.33 0.57
N GLU A 216 -5.66 14.22 1.46
CA GLU A 216 -4.89 14.52 2.67
C GLU A 216 -4.70 13.28 3.57
N ARG A 217 -5.68 12.37 3.59
CA ARG A 217 -5.63 11.14 4.38
C ARG A 217 -4.54 10.18 3.90
N HIS A 218 -4.29 10.15 2.60
CA HIS A 218 -3.29 9.27 2.00
C HIS A 218 -2.04 10.05 1.59
N GLU A 219 -1.89 11.32 1.98
CA GLU A 219 -0.75 12.11 1.55
C GLU A 219 0.54 11.52 2.13
N ASN A 220 1.33 10.92 1.26
CA ASN A 220 2.65 10.47 1.57
C ASN A 220 3.63 10.71 0.41
N TRP A 221 4.52 11.64 0.61
CA TRP A 221 5.41 12.12 -0.45
C TRP A 221 6.43 11.06 -0.89
N ASN A 222 6.83 10.18 0.04
CA ASN A 222 7.79 9.14 -0.25
C ASN A 222 7.19 7.99 -1.07
N LEU A 223 6.02 7.48 -0.68
CA LEU A 223 5.23 6.51 -1.45
C LEU A 223 4.81 7.11 -2.78
N GLY A 224 4.38 8.38 -2.77
CA GLY A 224 4.02 9.12 -3.97
C GLY A 224 5.15 9.07 -4.99
N TYR A 225 6.37 9.40 -4.55
CA TYR A 225 7.52 9.39 -5.43
C TYR A 225 7.91 7.99 -5.89
N TYR A 226 7.94 7.02 -4.97
CA TYR A 226 8.25 5.62 -5.30
C TYR A 226 7.33 5.10 -6.41
N TYR A 227 6.01 5.19 -6.20
CA TYR A 227 5.04 4.70 -7.17
C TYR A 227 5.12 5.46 -8.49
N TRP A 228 5.32 6.78 -8.43
CA TRP A 228 5.51 7.57 -9.64
C TRP A 228 6.75 7.13 -10.44
N GLN A 229 7.91 6.93 -9.81
CA GLN A 229 9.11 6.44 -10.50
C GLN A 229 8.98 5.01 -11.01
N SER A 230 8.40 4.10 -10.22
CA SER A 230 8.17 2.73 -10.65
C SER A 230 7.26 2.70 -11.89
N GLY A 231 6.24 3.56 -11.93
CA GLY A 231 5.41 3.75 -13.12
C GLY A 231 6.25 4.26 -14.30
N LEU A 232 7.04 5.32 -14.11
CA LEU A 232 7.92 5.87 -15.16
C LEU A 232 8.87 4.81 -15.74
N ALA A 233 9.50 4.00 -14.88
CA ALA A 233 10.45 2.96 -15.28
C ALA A 233 9.82 1.86 -16.13
N LEU A 234 8.52 1.58 -16.01
CA LEU A 234 7.86 0.50 -16.77
C LEU A 234 7.58 0.85 -18.22
N ALA A 235 7.80 2.09 -18.63
CA ALA A 235 7.01 2.62 -19.70
C ALA A 235 7.74 2.88 -21.00
N HIS A 236 8.70 2.04 -21.32
CA HIS A 236 9.58 2.18 -22.48
C HIS A 236 8.91 1.97 -23.87
N SER A 237 7.58 2.12 -24.03
CA SER A 237 6.86 1.87 -25.29
C SER A 237 6.36 3.14 -26.02
N PRO A 238 6.69 3.36 -27.31
CA PRO A 238 6.27 4.54 -28.09
C PRO A 238 4.78 4.58 -28.46
N ARG A 239 4.04 3.46 -28.42
CA ARG A 239 2.64 3.39 -28.92
C ARG A 239 1.62 4.10 -28.02
N TRP A 240 1.95 4.27 -26.75
CA TRP A 240 1.00 4.67 -25.70
C TRP A 240 1.39 5.95 -24.95
N GLY A 241 2.43 6.63 -25.42
CA GLY A 241 3.08 7.67 -24.63
C GLY A 241 3.91 6.97 -23.59
N SER A 242 5.19 6.77 -23.90
CA SER A 242 6.09 6.19 -22.94
C SER A 242 6.07 7.05 -21.68
N CYS A 243 5.88 6.46 -20.50
CA CYS A 243 6.21 7.06 -19.21
C CYS A 243 7.77 7.31 -19.10
N ALA A 244 8.48 7.50 -20.22
CA ALA A 244 9.85 7.99 -20.33
C ALA A 244 9.86 9.54 -20.33
N GLU A 245 10.93 10.13 -19.79
CA GLU A 245 11.09 11.57 -19.50
C GLU A 245 10.77 12.50 -20.70
N ASP A 246 10.87 12.01 -21.94
CA ASP A 246 10.82 12.84 -23.14
C ASP A 246 9.45 12.87 -23.87
N ASN A 247 8.50 11.99 -23.54
CA ASN A 247 7.20 11.90 -24.23
C ASN A 247 6.01 12.52 -23.47
N PHE A 248 6.22 12.96 -22.22
CA PHE A 248 5.18 13.66 -21.44
C PHE A 248 4.91 15.10 -21.91
N VAL A 249 5.83 15.65 -22.71
CA VAL A 249 6.02 17.11 -22.76
C VAL A 249 5.22 17.78 -23.89
N TYR A 250 4.82 17.08 -24.95
CA TYR A 250 4.27 17.74 -26.13
C TYR A 250 3.07 17.03 -26.77
N GLY A 251 1.85 17.29 -26.26
CA GLY A 251 0.60 17.08 -27.00
C GLY A 251 -0.68 16.98 -26.17
N GLU A 252 -1.82 17.45 -26.70
CA GLU A 252 -3.15 17.29 -26.09
C GLU A 252 -3.52 15.83 -25.80
N ARG A 253 -2.90 14.88 -26.52
CA ARG A 253 -3.07 13.43 -26.38
C ARG A 253 -2.72 12.92 -24.97
N TYR A 254 -1.82 13.59 -24.26
CA TYR A 254 -1.35 13.18 -22.92
C TYR A 254 -1.69 14.19 -21.83
N ALA A 255 -2.68 15.06 -22.06
CA ALA A 255 -3.00 16.17 -21.16
C ALA A 255 -3.23 15.74 -19.69
N ARG A 256 -3.83 14.57 -19.46
CA ARG A 256 -4.03 14.00 -18.11
C ARG A 256 -2.70 13.68 -17.43
N GLU A 257 -1.82 12.97 -18.14
CA GLU A 257 -0.49 12.61 -17.64
C GLU A 257 0.41 13.83 -17.48
N THR A 258 0.33 14.80 -18.39
CA THR A 258 1.01 16.09 -18.25
C THR A 258 0.55 16.86 -17.01
N GLN A 259 -0.75 16.84 -16.68
CA GLN A 259 -1.26 17.47 -15.45
C GLN A 259 -0.76 16.74 -14.21
N ARG A 260 -0.75 15.40 -14.23
CA ARG A 260 -0.26 14.60 -13.11
C ARG A 260 1.22 14.82 -12.88
N LEU A 261 2.02 14.82 -13.94
CA LEU A 261 3.45 15.14 -13.91
C LEU A 261 3.69 16.52 -13.29
N LYS A 262 3.00 17.56 -13.76
CA LYS A 262 3.13 18.92 -13.21
C LYS A 262 2.78 18.99 -11.73
N PHE A 263 1.72 18.29 -11.31
CA PHE A 263 1.34 18.20 -9.91
C PHE A 263 2.43 17.53 -9.06
N VAL A 264 2.94 16.40 -9.53
CA VAL A 264 4.02 15.65 -8.87
C VAL A 264 5.30 16.49 -8.80
N GLN A 265 5.71 17.11 -9.92
CA GLN A 265 6.90 17.97 -9.99
C GLN A 265 6.81 19.14 -9.02
N ALA A 266 5.66 19.84 -8.96
CA ALA A 266 5.46 20.91 -7.99
C ALA A 266 5.59 20.43 -6.54
N ARG A 267 5.19 19.19 -6.24
CA ARG A 267 5.37 18.57 -4.92
C ARG A 267 6.81 18.15 -4.64
N VAL A 268 7.52 17.63 -5.64
CA VAL A 268 8.96 17.30 -5.57
C VAL A 268 9.81 18.57 -5.37
N GLU A 269 9.42 19.69 -5.96
CA GLU A 269 10.09 20.98 -5.76
C GLU A 269 9.97 21.46 -4.31
N ALA A 270 8.81 21.21 -3.67
CA ALA A 270 8.57 21.54 -2.26
C ALA A 270 9.31 20.63 -1.27
N MET A 271 9.99 19.57 -1.73
CA MET A 271 10.79 18.69 -0.87
C MET A 271 12.11 19.34 -0.45
N SER A 272 12.60 18.94 0.73
CA SER A 272 13.99 19.20 1.14
C SER A 272 15.00 18.44 0.27
N SER A 273 16.26 18.90 0.25
CA SER A 273 17.35 18.20 -0.43
C SER A 273 17.58 16.78 0.10
N ALA A 274 17.37 16.57 1.41
CA ALA A 274 17.47 15.26 2.04
C ALA A 274 16.38 14.28 1.54
N GLN A 275 15.13 14.76 1.41
CA GLN A 275 14.03 13.97 0.86
C GLN A 275 14.29 13.58 -0.60
N ARG A 276 14.78 14.51 -1.43
CA ARG A 276 15.14 14.23 -2.83
C ARG A 276 16.29 13.24 -2.99
N GLN A 277 17.35 13.36 -2.18
CA GLN A 277 18.51 12.45 -2.25
C GLN A 277 18.16 11.01 -1.86
N VAL A 278 17.34 10.85 -0.82
CA VAL A 278 16.76 9.59 -0.39
C VAL A 278 16.02 8.90 -1.54
N ILE A 279 15.25 9.71 -2.25
CA ILE A 279 14.42 9.33 -3.38
C ILE A 279 15.29 8.96 -4.60
N ASP A 280 16.34 9.74 -4.91
CA ASP A 280 17.26 9.47 -6.02
C ASP A 280 18.05 8.18 -5.81
N GLN A 281 18.40 7.84 -4.56
CA GLN A 281 19.06 6.56 -4.25
C GLN A 281 18.15 5.35 -4.46
N ALA A 282 16.82 5.54 -4.37
CA ALA A 282 15.83 4.52 -4.71
C ALA A 282 15.65 4.35 -6.24
N ARG A 283 15.97 5.38 -7.04
CA ARG A 283 15.93 5.36 -8.51
C ARG A 283 17.00 4.44 -9.10
N ASP A 284 18.18 4.43 -8.51
CA ASP A 284 19.34 3.69 -9.04
C ASP A 284 19.33 2.19 -8.67
N ASP A 285 18.49 1.76 -7.72
CA ASP A 285 18.28 0.35 -7.34
C ASP A 285 16.82 0.13 -6.86
N PRO A 286 15.92 -0.37 -7.74
CA PRO A 286 14.49 -0.56 -7.44
C PRO A 286 14.22 -1.50 -6.24
N ALA A 287 15.11 -2.46 -5.97
CA ALA A 287 14.99 -3.39 -4.84
C ALA A 287 15.35 -2.72 -3.51
N ARG A 288 16.30 -1.77 -3.51
CA ARG A 288 16.57 -0.91 -2.36
C ARG A 288 15.46 0.12 -2.15
N GLY A 289 14.85 0.61 -3.22
CA GLY A 289 13.69 1.51 -3.17
C GLY A 289 12.49 0.90 -2.47
N ALA A 290 12.13 -0.35 -2.80
CA ALA A 290 11.03 -1.06 -2.13
C ALA A 290 11.31 -1.32 -0.63
N GLY A 291 12.54 -1.71 -0.28
CA GLY A 291 12.96 -1.91 1.11
C GLY A 291 13.07 -0.62 1.93
N PHE A 292 13.35 0.50 1.25
CA PHE A 292 13.41 1.84 1.84
C PHE A 292 12.01 2.42 2.07
N VAL A 293 11.10 2.27 1.10
CA VAL A 293 9.68 2.65 1.19
C VAL A 293 8.95 1.92 2.31
N ALA A 294 9.28 0.64 2.53
CA ALA A 294 8.81 -0.13 3.67
C ALA A 294 9.32 0.40 5.05
N GLN A 295 10.30 1.31 5.07
CA GLN A 295 10.93 1.88 6.26
C GLN A 295 10.60 3.37 6.50
N LEU A 296 9.75 3.98 5.68
CA LEU A 296 9.46 5.42 5.73
C LEU A 296 8.22 5.77 6.58
N SER A 297 8.34 6.83 7.38
CA SER A 297 7.24 7.48 8.11
C SER A 297 6.28 8.18 7.15
N PHE A 298 4.97 7.98 7.35
CA PHE A 298 3.95 8.37 6.38
C PHE A 298 3.36 9.79 6.54
N VAL A 299 4.13 10.80 6.97
CA VAL A 299 3.58 12.13 7.29
C VAL A 299 3.94 13.20 6.24
N ARG A 300 2.94 14.00 5.85
CA ARG A 300 3.06 15.20 5.02
C ARG A 300 4.08 16.18 5.63
N PRO A 301 5.09 16.66 4.89
CA PRO A 301 5.90 17.78 5.37
C PRO A 301 5.04 19.03 5.45
N ALA A 302 5.08 19.69 6.61
CA ALA A 302 4.50 21.01 6.78
C ALA A 302 5.17 21.99 5.81
N ASN A 303 4.37 22.78 5.09
CA ASN A 303 4.80 23.75 4.09
C ASN A 303 6.08 24.50 4.47
N ALA A 304 7.08 24.50 3.60
CA ALA A 304 8.23 25.39 3.68
C ALA A 304 8.44 26.12 2.34
N PRO A 305 8.81 27.41 2.36
CA PRO A 305 9.63 28.00 1.30
C PRO A 305 11.14 28.00 1.67
N SER A 306 11.93 27.30 0.82
CA SER A 306 13.32 27.52 0.30
C SER A 306 14.46 28.01 1.23
N ALA A 307 15.75 27.60 1.19
CA ALA A 307 16.67 26.88 0.24
C ALA A 307 18.03 26.56 0.97
N PRO A 308 19.14 26.09 0.34
CA PRO A 308 19.36 24.86 -0.46
C PRO A 308 20.67 24.05 -0.12
N VAL A 309 20.90 22.97 -0.91
CA VAL A 309 22.15 22.17 -1.20
C VAL A 309 22.74 21.28 -0.08
N ALA A 310 23.36 20.10 -0.28
CA ALA A 310 23.86 19.34 -1.43
C ALA A 310 24.06 17.84 -1.06
N ALA A 311 24.14 16.98 -2.09
CA ALA A 311 24.44 15.53 -2.10
C ALA A 311 25.82 15.18 -1.47
N ALA A 312 26.26 13.93 -1.22
CA ALA A 312 26.11 12.69 -1.98
C ALA A 312 26.66 11.45 -1.21
N ASN A 313 26.11 10.28 -1.58
CA ASN A 313 26.73 8.95 -1.85
C ASN A 313 27.72 8.22 -0.91
N GLY A 314 27.40 6.95 -0.65
CA GLY A 314 28.36 5.82 -0.61
C GLY A 314 28.30 4.91 0.64
N SER A 315 27.85 3.65 0.48
CA SER A 315 27.93 2.56 1.48
C SER A 315 29.13 1.61 1.20
N PRO A 316 29.37 0.53 1.98
CA PRO A 316 30.42 0.41 3.00
C PRO A 316 31.45 -0.70 2.68
N PRO A 317 32.45 -0.95 3.55
CA PRO A 317 32.42 -2.28 4.18
C PRO A 317 32.84 -2.32 5.65
N SER A 318 32.36 -3.37 6.32
CA SER A 318 32.73 -3.78 7.67
C SER A 318 34.17 -4.27 7.77
N SER A 319 34.64 -4.30 9.01
CA SER A 319 35.80 -5.01 9.57
C SER A 319 37.09 -4.19 9.68
N ALA A 320 37.28 -3.61 10.87
CA ALA A 320 38.56 -3.59 11.57
C ALA A 320 38.31 -3.06 12.98
N ALA A 321 38.72 -3.82 13.99
CA ALA A 321 39.01 -3.29 15.30
C ALA A 321 40.09 -2.20 15.12
N ALA A 322 39.68 -0.94 15.10
CA ALA A 322 40.58 0.20 15.06
C ALA A 322 40.78 0.69 16.49
N THR A 323 42.00 0.46 16.97
CA THR A 323 42.58 0.89 18.23
C THR A 323 42.29 2.37 18.49
N LEU A 324 41.58 2.67 19.58
CA LEU A 324 41.40 4.02 20.09
C LEU A 324 42.75 4.54 20.62
N ALA A 325 43.53 5.18 19.74
CA ALA A 325 44.75 5.89 20.10
C ALA A 325 44.40 7.27 20.68
N GLY A 326 44.10 7.27 21.98
CA GLY A 326 43.79 8.42 22.82
C GLY A 326 43.19 7.87 24.12
N SER A 327 43.65 8.32 25.28
CA SER A 327 43.24 7.77 26.58
C SER A 327 41.71 7.77 26.72
N THR A 328 41.08 6.62 26.51
CA THR A 328 39.64 6.45 26.70
C THR A 328 39.33 6.72 28.17
N PRO A 329 38.35 7.60 28.47
CA PRO A 329 37.96 7.85 29.85
C PRO A 329 37.52 6.53 30.50
N ARG A 330 38.03 6.25 31.70
CA ARG A 330 37.62 5.06 32.46
C ARG A 330 36.12 5.13 32.76
N TRP A 331 35.48 3.96 32.80
CA TRP A 331 34.09 3.84 33.21
C TRP A 331 33.85 4.48 34.57
N ARG A 332 32.74 5.21 34.67
CA ARG A 332 32.17 5.73 35.91
C ARG A 332 30.66 5.66 35.77
N ALA A 333 30.00 5.11 36.78
CA ALA A 333 28.55 5.03 36.84
C ALA A 333 27.89 6.39 36.60
N LEU A 334 26.75 6.35 35.91
CA LEU A 334 25.87 7.50 35.72
C LEU A 334 25.32 7.94 37.09
N THR A 335 25.36 9.25 37.35
CA THR A 335 24.84 9.88 38.58
C THR A 335 23.61 10.74 38.28
N ALA A 336 22.93 10.44 37.17
CA ALA A 336 21.76 11.16 36.70
C ALA A 336 20.49 10.71 37.44
N PRO A 337 19.44 11.55 37.51
CA PRO A 337 18.19 11.20 38.17
C PRO A 337 17.60 9.87 37.70
N VAL A 338 17.82 9.48 36.43
CA VAL A 338 17.39 8.20 35.88
C VAL A 338 17.88 6.98 36.69
N CYS A 339 18.90 7.10 37.55
CA CYS A 339 19.43 6.01 38.38
C CYS A 339 18.71 5.84 39.73
N ASP A 340 17.98 6.85 40.21
CA ASP A 340 17.40 6.87 41.56
C ASP A 340 15.88 6.72 41.58
N LEU A 341 15.24 6.54 40.42
CA LEU A 341 13.81 6.76 40.27
C LEU A 341 12.97 5.48 40.27
N ARG A 342 11.84 5.55 41.00
CA ARG A 342 10.75 4.59 40.90
C ARG A 342 9.87 5.02 39.73
N GLY A 343 9.94 4.29 38.61
CA GLY A 343 9.13 4.55 37.43
C GLY A 343 7.62 4.68 37.72
N SER A 344 6.92 5.39 36.85
CA SER A 344 5.45 5.46 36.89
C SER A 344 4.87 4.06 36.71
N ALA A 345 3.83 3.71 37.47
CA ALA A 345 3.14 2.43 37.31
C ALA A 345 1.97 2.50 36.30
N THR A 346 1.63 3.69 35.80
CA THR A 346 0.45 3.90 34.95
C THR A 346 0.80 3.71 33.46
N PRO A 347 0.21 2.72 32.77
CA PRO A 347 0.36 2.54 31.33
C PRO A 347 -0.15 3.77 30.54
N LEU A 348 0.60 4.20 29.50
CA LEU A 348 0.21 5.31 28.62
C LEU A 348 -0.52 4.80 27.36
N ALA A 349 -0.97 5.63 26.42
CA ALA A 349 -1.17 5.15 25.04
C ALA A 349 0.19 5.04 24.32
N TRP A 350 0.30 4.26 23.23
CA TRP A 350 1.56 4.14 22.49
C TRP A 350 2.00 5.47 21.84
N SER A 351 1.03 6.25 21.35
CA SER A 351 1.26 7.62 20.87
C SER A 351 1.85 8.51 21.95
N ASP A 352 1.28 8.47 23.16
CA ASP A 352 1.70 9.34 24.27
C ASP A 352 3.07 8.92 24.81
N LEU A 353 3.34 7.61 24.84
CA LEU A 353 4.64 7.07 25.18
C LEU A 353 5.70 7.57 24.18
N PHE A 354 5.38 7.56 22.89
CA PHE A 354 6.28 8.06 21.84
C PHE A 354 6.52 9.57 22.02
N GLU A 355 5.48 10.39 22.05
CA GLU A 355 5.58 11.85 22.20
C GLU A 355 6.38 12.25 23.44
N ARG A 356 6.17 11.55 24.56
CA ARG A 356 6.86 11.83 25.82
C ARG A 356 8.36 11.52 25.76
N ASN A 357 8.77 10.50 25.02
CA ASN A 357 10.14 9.97 25.08
C ASN A 357 10.97 10.29 23.83
N ALA A 358 10.34 10.48 22.66
CA ALA A 358 11.04 10.71 21.40
C ALA A 358 11.95 11.94 21.47
N GLY A 359 11.57 12.97 22.24
CA GLY A 359 12.41 14.14 22.42
C GLY A 359 13.73 13.91 23.16
N ALA A 360 13.84 12.82 23.93
CA ALA A 360 15.08 12.44 24.59
C ALA A 360 16.01 11.61 23.68
N ILE A 361 15.56 11.19 22.49
CA ILE A 361 16.34 10.36 21.58
C ILE A 361 17.07 11.24 20.57
N TRP A 362 18.37 11.05 20.45
CA TRP A 362 19.26 11.78 19.55
C TRP A 362 19.91 10.82 18.57
N THR A 363 20.10 11.25 17.32
CA THR A 363 20.96 10.53 16.37
C THR A 363 22.39 10.77 16.78
N LEU A 364 23.16 9.69 16.98
CA LEU A 364 24.59 9.77 17.20
C LEU A 364 25.34 9.55 15.90
N ASP A 365 26.26 10.46 15.65
CA ASP A 365 27.14 10.44 14.49
C ASP A 365 28.60 10.66 14.92
N SER A 366 29.44 9.66 14.69
CA SER A 366 30.89 9.71 14.99
C SER A 366 31.74 9.65 13.71
N ARG A 367 31.25 10.17 12.57
CA ARG A 367 31.94 10.11 11.26
C ARG A 367 33.27 10.88 11.22
N ASN A 368 34.27 10.31 10.55
CA ASN A 368 35.46 11.00 10.03
C ASN A 368 35.86 10.36 8.67
N GLY A 369 35.34 10.88 7.55
CA GLY A 369 35.55 10.28 6.22
C GLY A 369 34.67 9.05 5.93
N SER A 370 35.20 8.07 5.18
CA SER A 370 34.47 7.02 4.44
C SER A 370 34.16 5.71 5.20
N SER A 371 34.22 5.68 6.54
CA SER A 371 33.73 4.54 7.34
C SER A 371 32.78 5.02 8.43
N ALA A 372 31.49 4.71 8.28
CA ALA A 372 30.42 5.25 9.12
C ALA A 372 29.96 4.23 10.17
N THR A 373 29.67 4.71 11.39
CA THR A 373 28.80 4.02 12.34
C THR A 373 27.82 5.06 12.88
N GLN A 374 26.57 4.98 12.44
CA GLN A 374 25.48 5.85 12.90
C GLN A 374 24.60 5.05 13.86
N GLY A 375 24.19 5.70 14.94
CA GLY A 375 23.35 5.08 15.97
C GLY A 375 22.47 6.11 16.65
N SER A 376 22.06 5.79 17.86
CA SER A 376 21.21 6.60 18.71
C SER A 376 21.90 6.89 20.04
N ALA A 377 21.42 7.91 20.75
CA ALA A 377 21.79 8.20 22.12
C ALA A 377 20.56 8.68 22.89
N VAL A 378 20.46 8.33 24.17
CA VAL A 378 19.34 8.70 25.03
C VAL A 378 19.79 9.78 26.01
N ALA A 379 19.15 10.94 25.95
CA ALA A 379 19.32 12.01 26.94
C ALA A 379 18.72 11.59 28.28
N VAL A 380 19.54 11.64 29.34
CA VAL A 380 19.19 11.13 30.68
C VAL A 380 19.35 12.19 31.78
N ALA A 381 19.95 13.34 31.43
CA ALA A 381 20.05 14.52 32.27
C ALA A 381 20.17 15.75 31.36
N PRO A 382 20.10 16.99 31.91
CA PRO A 382 20.22 18.21 31.10
C PRO A 382 21.44 18.24 30.19
N ARG A 383 22.57 17.61 30.55
CA ARG A 383 23.80 17.67 29.77
C ARG A 383 24.46 16.32 29.54
N GLN A 384 23.73 15.23 29.75
CA GLN A 384 24.27 13.86 29.65
C GLN A 384 23.39 12.97 28.79
N LEU A 385 24.04 12.15 27.98
CA LEU A 385 23.41 11.11 27.20
C LEU A 385 24.14 9.77 27.40
N ILE A 386 23.43 8.67 27.18
CA ILE A 386 23.99 7.32 27.17
C ILE A 386 23.79 6.66 25.81
N THR A 387 24.73 5.80 25.42
CA THR A 387 24.76 5.13 24.11
C THR A 387 25.66 3.89 24.15
N ASN A 388 25.81 3.21 23.02
CA ASN A 388 26.76 2.13 22.85
C ASN A 388 28.16 2.62 22.45
N CYS A 389 29.20 1.99 23.00
CA CYS A 389 30.58 2.36 22.70
C CYS A 389 31.04 1.98 21.30
N HIS A 390 30.50 0.91 20.70
CA HIS A 390 30.88 0.48 19.37
C HIS A 390 30.57 1.54 18.29
N LEU A 391 29.65 2.47 18.59
CA LEU A 391 29.30 3.63 17.76
C LEU A 391 30.34 4.75 17.83
N ILE A 392 31.19 4.78 18.86
CA ILE A 392 32.20 5.82 19.07
C ILE A 392 33.53 5.39 18.44
N LYS A 393 33.67 5.59 17.13
CA LYS A 393 34.94 5.31 16.43
C LYS A 393 35.97 6.44 16.61
N HIS A 394 35.50 7.68 16.74
CA HIS A 394 36.34 8.87 16.84
C HIS A 394 35.88 9.74 18.02
N PRO A 395 36.41 9.52 19.25
CA PRO A 395 35.96 10.21 20.45
C PRO A 395 36.11 11.73 20.42
N GLN A 396 36.97 12.24 19.54
CA GLN A 396 37.22 13.67 19.34
C GLN A 396 36.16 14.35 18.44
N ASN A 397 35.32 13.58 17.77
CA ASN A 397 34.30 14.09 16.86
C ASN A 397 33.00 13.28 17.02
N ILE A 398 32.23 13.62 18.05
CA ILE A 398 30.91 13.02 18.32
C ILE A 398 29.86 14.11 18.12
N GLN A 399 29.00 13.92 17.14
CA GLN A 399 27.90 14.81 16.82
C GLN A 399 26.57 14.15 17.22
N LEU A 400 25.70 14.93 17.85
CA LEU A 400 24.34 14.57 18.19
C LEU A 400 23.40 15.39 17.32
N LEU A 401 22.51 14.73 16.60
CA LEU A 401 21.60 15.34 15.65
C LEU A 401 20.16 15.07 16.04
N ARG A 402 19.33 16.10 15.91
CA ARG A 402 17.87 16.08 16.04
C ARG A 402 17.30 17.11 15.07
N VAL A 403 16.03 17.03 14.68
CA VAL A 403 15.42 17.96 13.70
C VAL A 403 15.75 19.42 14.05
N GLY A 404 16.49 20.09 13.15
CA GLY A 404 16.92 21.49 13.31
C GLY A 404 18.02 21.74 14.37
N GLN A 405 18.59 20.69 14.99
CA GLN A 405 19.57 20.80 16.07
C GLN A 405 20.80 19.90 15.83
N SER A 406 21.98 20.47 16.02
CA SER A 406 23.25 19.75 16.04
C SER A 406 24.06 20.18 17.25
N LEU A 407 24.53 19.19 18.02
CA LEU A 407 25.35 19.39 19.22
C LEU A 407 26.63 18.58 19.11
N THR A 408 27.76 19.18 19.46
CA THR A 408 28.99 18.42 19.71
C THR A 408 28.97 17.83 21.10
N ALA A 409 29.28 16.55 21.20
CA ALA A 409 29.38 15.81 22.43
C ALA A 409 30.83 15.40 22.73
N ARG A 410 31.11 15.21 24.01
CA ARG A 410 32.38 14.64 24.50
C ARG A 410 32.12 13.33 25.21
N LEU A 411 32.98 12.35 24.96
CA LEU A 411 32.98 11.09 25.70
C LEU A 411 33.39 11.34 27.16
N LEU A 412 32.48 11.08 28.10
CA LEU A 412 32.68 11.30 29.54
C LEU A 412 33.20 10.05 30.25
N ALA A 413 32.65 8.89 29.90
CA ALA A 413 33.02 7.59 30.45
C ALA A 413 32.77 6.50 29.40
N ALA A 414 33.64 5.50 29.35
CA ALA A 414 33.49 4.37 28.43
C ALA A 414 33.82 3.04 29.12
N ASP A 415 32.96 2.06 28.89
CA ASP A 415 33.26 0.65 29.08
C ASP A 415 33.08 -0.04 27.73
N THR A 416 34.20 -0.21 27.02
CA THR A 416 34.20 -0.80 25.68
C THR A 416 33.93 -2.30 25.70
N ALA A 417 34.26 -3.00 26.79
CA ALA A 417 33.96 -4.42 26.93
C ALA A 417 32.46 -4.65 27.12
N GLY A 418 31.83 -3.77 27.91
CA GLY A 418 30.39 -3.76 28.15
C GLY A 418 29.55 -3.01 27.11
N ASP A 419 30.16 -2.47 26.06
CA ASP A 419 29.51 -1.66 25.01
C ASP A 419 28.62 -0.51 25.54
N ARG A 420 29.05 0.17 26.62
CA ARG A 420 28.29 1.24 27.28
C ARG A 420 29.12 2.51 27.45
N CYS A 421 28.62 3.61 26.89
CA CYS A 421 29.30 4.90 26.86
C CYS A 421 28.40 6.02 27.38
N ILE A 422 28.99 6.96 28.13
CA ILE A 422 28.34 8.17 28.62
C ILE A 422 28.93 9.37 27.87
N LEU A 423 28.05 10.20 27.34
CA LEU A 423 28.37 11.41 26.62
C LEU A 423 27.96 12.65 27.41
N SER A 424 28.64 13.76 27.15
CA SER A 424 28.31 15.07 27.71
C SER A 424 28.22 16.12 26.61
N VAL A 425 27.36 17.11 26.81
CA VAL A 425 27.19 18.27 25.92
C VAL A 425 27.37 19.59 26.67
N GLU A 426 27.71 20.64 25.94
CA GLU A 426 27.94 21.96 26.53
C GLU A 426 26.66 22.78 26.77
N ARG A 427 25.56 22.43 26.11
CA ARG A 427 24.27 23.11 26.21
C ARG A 427 23.25 22.18 26.85
N ASP A 428 22.26 22.76 27.53
CA ASP A 428 21.18 21.98 28.12
C ASP A 428 20.29 21.38 27.01
N LEU A 429 19.99 20.10 27.18
CA LEU A 429 19.12 19.32 26.34
C LEU A 429 17.67 19.67 26.69
N PRO A 430 16.82 19.94 25.68
CA PRO A 430 15.46 20.41 25.91
C PRO A 430 14.55 19.33 26.53
N VAL A 431 14.87 18.06 26.30
CA VAL A 431 14.13 16.90 26.82
C VAL A 431 15.13 15.81 27.17
N TYR A 432 14.91 15.18 28.33
CA TYR A 432 15.63 13.99 28.77
C TYR A 432 14.66 13.04 29.48
N VAL A 433 14.99 11.76 29.45
CA VAL A 433 14.24 10.73 30.18
C VAL A 433 14.38 11.00 31.67
N TRP A 434 13.24 11.12 32.34
CA TRP A 434 13.17 11.41 33.77
C TRP A 434 12.69 10.21 34.58
N ALA A 435 12.47 9.04 34.00
CA ALA A 435 12.04 7.86 34.76
C ALA A 435 12.67 6.59 34.17
N SER A 436 13.06 5.68 35.06
CA SER A 436 13.53 4.35 34.69
C SER A 436 12.85 3.28 35.54
N ARG A 437 13.01 2.03 35.11
CA ARG A 437 12.58 0.87 35.87
C ARG A 437 13.65 -0.20 35.76
N SER A 438 14.08 -0.70 36.93
CA SER A 438 15.08 -1.77 37.00
C SER A 438 14.60 -3.01 36.24
N GLU A 439 15.53 -3.64 35.52
CA GLU A 439 15.29 -4.90 34.82
C GLU A 439 14.81 -6.01 35.78
N ARG A 440 15.23 -5.95 37.05
CA ARG A 440 14.84 -6.93 38.08
C ARG A 440 13.33 -6.93 38.32
N LEU A 441 12.70 -5.77 38.14
CA LEU A 441 11.27 -5.57 38.30
C LEU A 441 10.48 -5.89 37.03
N LEU A 442 11.14 -6.09 35.89
CA LEU A 442 10.50 -6.54 34.66
C LEU A 442 10.22 -8.04 34.70
N LYS A 443 9.07 -8.40 34.15
CA LYS A 443 8.67 -9.78 33.90
C LYS A 443 8.74 -10.09 32.41
N VAL A 444 9.08 -11.34 32.11
CA VAL A 444 8.93 -11.88 30.75
C VAL A 444 7.46 -11.80 30.35
N GLY A 445 7.19 -11.36 29.12
CA GLY A 445 5.85 -11.10 28.59
C GLY A 445 5.33 -9.67 28.81
N GLU A 446 6.03 -8.81 29.55
CA GLU A 446 5.63 -7.39 29.66
C GLU A 446 5.84 -6.64 28.34
N ASP A 447 4.87 -5.80 27.98
CA ASP A 447 4.93 -4.89 26.82
C ASP A 447 6.08 -3.89 26.94
N VAL A 448 6.85 -3.75 25.86
CA VAL A 448 7.93 -2.77 25.72
C VAL A 448 7.90 -2.10 24.34
N ALA A 449 8.52 -0.93 24.24
CA ALA A 449 8.76 -0.24 22.99
C ALA A 449 10.22 0.18 22.86
N ALA A 450 10.85 -0.16 21.73
CA ALA A 450 12.15 0.36 21.35
C ALA A 450 11.96 1.68 20.60
N ILE A 451 12.66 2.73 21.02
CA ILE A 451 12.67 4.04 20.36
C ILE A 451 14.11 4.41 20.03
N GLY A 452 14.38 4.62 18.74
CA GLY A 452 15.70 4.94 18.22
C GLY A 452 15.62 5.65 16.88
N ASN A 453 16.78 6.00 16.31
CA ASN A 453 16.92 6.66 15.02
C ASN A 453 17.62 5.72 14.01
N PRO A 454 16.93 4.69 13.50
CA PRO A 454 17.50 3.77 12.51
C PRO A 454 17.95 4.53 11.26
N LYS A 455 19.23 4.42 10.92
CA LYS A 455 19.87 5.00 9.71
C LYS A 455 19.68 6.52 9.52
N GLY A 456 19.49 7.29 10.60
CA GLY A 456 19.35 8.75 10.53
C GLY A 456 18.01 9.26 10.02
N LEU A 457 17.06 8.35 9.81
CA LEU A 457 15.66 8.66 9.64
C LEU A 457 15.09 8.95 11.03
N GLU A 458 14.12 9.84 11.11
CA GLU A 458 13.55 10.37 12.35
C GLU A 458 13.12 9.29 13.35
N THR A 459 13.02 9.68 14.63
CA THR A 459 12.76 8.81 15.77
C THR A 459 11.60 7.85 15.53
N SER A 460 11.89 6.56 15.55
CA SER A 460 10.99 5.47 15.20
C SER A 460 10.66 4.64 16.44
N LEU A 461 9.40 4.17 16.54
CA LEU A 461 8.94 3.29 17.61
C LEU A 461 8.62 1.89 17.08
N SER A 462 9.20 0.88 17.72
CA SER A 462 8.88 -0.54 17.51
C SER A 462 8.32 -1.14 18.78
N ARG A 463 7.18 -1.84 18.70
CA ARG A 463 6.54 -2.52 19.84
C ARG A 463 6.99 -3.97 19.93
N GLY A 464 7.04 -4.50 21.14
CA GLY A 464 7.28 -5.91 21.43
C GLY A 464 7.04 -6.22 22.90
N ILE A 465 7.61 -7.32 23.35
CA ILE A 465 7.58 -7.79 24.73
C ILE A 465 9.01 -8.03 25.26
N VAL A 466 9.14 -8.12 26.58
CA VAL A 466 10.31 -8.74 27.22
C VAL A 466 10.26 -10.23 26.92
N ALA A 467 11.09 -10.70 25.99
CA ALA A 467 11.14 -12.11 25.60
C ALA A 467 11.91 -12.97 26.61
N GLN A 468 13.00 -12.44 27.18
CA GLN A 468 13.78 -13.10 28.22
C GLN A 468 14.73 -12.10 28.90
N LYS A 469 15.16 -12.44 30.11
CA LYS A 469 16.17 -11.75 30.90
C LYS A 469 17.47 -12.54 30.85
N ARG A 470 18.57 -11.92 30.44
CA ARG A 470 19.83 -12.60 30.10
C ARG A 470 21.00 -11.93 30.81
N ALA A 471 22.09 -12.67 30.95
CA ALA A 471 23.37 -12.11 31.40
C ALA A 471 24.48 -12.50 30.42
N ARG A 472 25.36 -11.55 30.09
CA ARG A 472 26.52 -11.77 29.22
C ARG A 472 27.68 -10.92 29.72
N ASP A 473 28.84 -11.55 29.89
CA ASP A 473 30.09 -10.86 30.28
C ASP A 473 29.93 -9.98 31.55
N GLY A 474 29.10 -10.44 32.49
CA GLY A 474 28.81 -9.75 33.75
C GLY A 474 27.75 -8.62 33.66
N LEU A 475 27.21 -8.36 32.47
CA LEU A 475 26.11 -7.41 32.24
C LEU A 475 24.75 -8.09 32.17
N GLN A 476 23.72 -7.43 32.71
CA GLN A 476 22.32 -7.80 32.50
C GLN A 476 21.80 -7.25 31.16
N LEU A 477 21.12 -8.11 30.41
CA LEU A 477 20.55 -7.81 29.11
C LEU A 477 19.05 -8.16 29.10
N ILE A 478 18.27 -7.33 28.43
CA ILE A 478 16.86 -7.57 28.14
C ILE A 478 16.76 -8.07 26.70
N GLN A 479 16.30 -9.30 26.52
CA GLN A 479 15.94 -9.84 25.21
C GLN A 479 14.51 -9.39 24.87
N THR A 480 14.29 -8.89 23.65
CA THR A 480 12.99 -8.43 23.18
C THR A 480 12.74 -8.82 21.73
N ASP A 481 11.48 -9.01 21.37
CA ASP A 481 11.03 -9.19 19.98
C ASP A 481 10.66 -7.86 19.30
N ALA A 482 10.71 -6.74 20.02
CA ALA A 482 10.56 -5.41 19.43
C ALA A 482 11.59 -5.24 18.32
N ALA A 483 11.14 -4.85 17.12
CA ALA A 483 12.02 -4.76 15.95
C ALA A 483 13.14 -3.72 16.19
N ILE A 484 14.39 -4.19 16.15
CA ILE A 484 15.60 -3.35 16.22
C ILE A 484 16.36 -3.51 14.90
N SER A 485 16.82 -2.41 14.33
CA SER A 485 17.58 -2.40 13.08
C SER A 485 18.81 -1.48 13.19
N SER A 486 19.68 -1.51 12.19
CA SER A 486 20.88 -0.65 12.14
C SER A 486 20.52 0.82 12.37
N GLY A 487 21.19 1.45 13.34
CA GLY A 487 20.92 2.83 13.77
C GLY A 487 20.00 2.94 15.00
N SER A 488 19.23 1.90 15.31
CA SER A 488 18.48 1.82 16.58
C SER A 488 19.40 1.52 17.76
N SER A 489 20.61 0.99 17.55
CA SER A 489 21.62 0.79 18.60
C SER A 489 21.94 2.10 19.31
N GLY A 490 22.01 2.09 20.63
CA GLY A 490 22.14 3.25 21.50
C GLY A 490 20.81 3.98 21.79
N GLY A 491 19.69 3.47 21.28
CA GLY A 491 18.33 3.97 21.54
C GLY A 491 17.76 3.45 22.85
N GLY A 492 16.56 3.88 23.21
CA GLY A 492 15.92 3.51 24.47
C GLY A 492 14.91 2.37 24.30
N LEU A 493 14.92 1.41 25.23
CA LEU A 493 13.83 0.45 25.44
C LEU A 493 12.98 0.94 26.61
N PHE A 494 11.67 1.08 26.40
CA PHE A 494 10.74 1.65 27.38
C PHE A 494 9.64 0.65 27.73
N ASP A 495 9.23 0.62 29.00
CA ASP A 495 8.02 -0.11 29.40
C ASP A 495 6.73 0.63 29.02
N ARG A 496 5.58 0.01 29.22
CA ARG A 496 4.26 0.58 28.87
C ARG A 496 3.92 1.91 29.57
N ALA A 497 4.59 2.23 30.68
CA ALA A 497 4.43 3.50 31.40
C ALA A 497 5.41 4.58 30.93
N GLY A 498 6.27 4.26 29.95
CA GLY A 498 7.28 5.14 29.39
C GLY A 498 8.53 5.24 30.26
N ASN A 499 8.78 4.29 31.17
CA ASN A 499 10.02 4.24 31.94
C ASN A 499 11.12 3.60 31.09
N LEU A 500 12.32 4.18 31.07
CA LEU A 500 13.46 3.57 30.40
C LEU A 500 13.93 2.33 31.17
N VAL A 501 14.03 1.21 30.47
CA VAL A 501 14.44 -0.08 31.05
C VAL A 501 15.78 -0.58 30.51
N GLY A 502 16.21 -0.08 29.35
CA GLY A 502 17.50 -0.44 28.79
C GLY A 502 17.86 0.36 27.54
N ILE A 503 19.08 0.14 27.06
CA ILE A 503 19.63 0.74 25.84
C ILE A 503 19.80 -0.33 24.78
N THR A 504 19.10 -0.19 23.67
CA THR A 504 19.11 -1.13 22.54
C THR A 504 20.52 -1.26 21.97
N THR A 505 21.00 -2.49 21.71
CA THR A 505 22.38 -2.73 21.24
C THR A 505 22.40 -3.60 19.99
N PHE A 506 22.63 -4.91 20.10
CA PHE A 506 22.82 -5.83 19.00
C PHE A 506 21.61 -6.73 18.75
N THR A 507 21.59 -7.33 17.56
CA THR A 507 20.64 -8.37 17.12
C THR A 507 21.42 -9.63 16.75
N ILE A 508 20.84 -10.82 16.93
CA ILE A 508 21.44 -12.06 16.43
C ILE A 508 20.89 -12.32 15.02
N SER A 509 21.75 -12.20 13.99
CA SER A 509 21.37 -12.26 12.57
C SER A 509 20.84 -13.64 12.12
N GLU A 510 21.13 -14.69 12.87
CA GLU A 510 20.77 -16.08 12.54
C GLU A 510 19.42 -16.50 13.14
N GLY A 511 18.74 -15.62 13.89
CA GLY A 511 17.41 -15.87 14.45
C GLY A 511 16.47 -14.68 14.26
N GLN A 512 15.22 -14.94 13.89
CA GLN A 512 14.22 -13.87 13.77
C GLN A 512 13.82 -13.35 15.15
N SER A 513 13.68 -12.03 15.27
CA SER A 513 13.21 -11.34 16.48
C SER A 513 14.06 -11.58 17.74
N LEU A 514 15.37 -11.83 17.59
CA LEU A 514 16.33 -11.91 18.69
C LEU A 514 17.08 -10.58 18.86
N ASN A 515 16.47 -9.65 19.59
CA ASN A 515 17.03 -8.33 19.83
C ASN A 515 17.39 -8.14 21.32
N PHE A 516 18.39 -7.31 21.60
CA PHE A 516 18.92 -7.13 22.95
C PHE A 516 19.07 -5.65 23.32
N ALA A 517 18.79 -5.35 24.58
CA ALA A 517 19.09 -4.07 25.21
C ALA A 517 19.94 -4.29 26.47
N ILE A 518 20.93 -3.44 26.70
CA ILE A 518 21.69 -3.39 27.94
C ILE A 518 20.76 -2.80 29.01
N ALA A 519 20.56 -3.50 30.14
CA ALA A 519 19.67 -3.04 31.19
C ALA A 519 20.11 -1.66 31.72
N ILE A 520 19.15 -0.78 32.03
CA ILE A 520 19.46 0.58 32.53
C ILE A 520 20.29 0.55 33.81
N ASP A 521 20.09 -0.47 34.66
CA ASP A 521 20.86 -0.75 35.86
C ASP A 521 22.38 -0.79 35.59
N GLU A 522 22.79 -1.23 34.40
CA GLU A 522 24.20 -1.31 34.01
C GLU A 522 24.85 0.04 33.78
N PHE A 523 24.08 1.09 33.47
CA PHE A 523 24.63 2.43 33.34
C PHE A 523 24.80 3.11 34.70
N CYS A 524 24.12 2.61 35.74
CA CYS A 524 24.06 3.19 37.07
C CYS A 524 24.98 2.53 38.11
N ARG A 525 25.83 1.57 37.71
CA ARG A 525 26.72 0.81 38.61
C ARG A 525 28.19 0.77 38.20
#